data_AF-A0A5S9I579-F1
#
_entry.id   AF-A0A5S9I579-F1
#
_cell.length_a   1.000
_cell.length_b   1.000
_cell.length_c   1.000
_cell.angle_alpha   90.00
_cell.angle_beta   90.00
_cell.angle_gamma   90.00
#
_symmetry.space_group_name_H-M   'P 1'
#
loop_
_entity.id
_entity.type
_entity.pdbx_description
1 polymer ?
#
loop_
_entity_poly.entity_id
_entity_poly.type
_entity_poly.pdbx_seq_one_letter_code
_entity_poly.pdbx_strand_id
1 'polypeptide(L)'
;MTVATSMAGRGTDIKLGEGVEALGGLAVIIHEHMENSRVDRQLRGRSGRQGDPGSSCIYISLDDYLVKRWSDSNLAENNQLYSLDAQRLSQSSLFNRKIKQIVVKAQRISEEQGVKAREMANEFEKSISIQRDLVYEERNRVLEIDDAENRDFKVLAKDVFEMFVNEEKVLTKSRVVEYIYQNLSFQFNKDVVCVNFKDKQAVVTFLLEQFEKQIALNRKNMQSAYYYNIFVQKVFLKAIDSCWLEQVDYLQQLKANVNQRQNGQRNAIFEYHRVALDSFEVMTRNIKKRMVKNICQSMITFDKEGMPVIHFP
;
A
#
# COMPACT_ATOMS: atom_id res chain seq x y z
N MET A 1 -37.82 -16.86 18.15
CA MET A 1 -37.10 -17.19 16.90
C MET A 1 -36.31 -15.97 16.49
N THR A 2 -35.01 -16.12 16.22
CA THR A 2 -34.12 -15.00 15.89
C THR A 2 -33.47 -15.29 14.54
N VAL A 3 -33.50 -14.34 13.62
CA VAL A 3 -32.87 -14.45 12.30
C VAL A 3 -31.66 -13.53 12.26
N ALA A 4 -30.51 -14.06 11.83
CA ALA A 4 -29.28 -13.31 11.67
C ALA A 4 -28.75 -13.49 10.25
N THR A 5 -28.39 -12.40 9.59
CA THR A 5 -27.94 -12.38 8.18
C THR A 5 -26.43 -12.59 8.04
N SER A 6 -25.64 -12.13 9.00
CA SER A 6 -24.20 -12.34 9.04
C SER A 6 -23.71 -12.20 10.48
N MET A 7 -22.95 -13.17 10.96
CA MET A 7 -22.37 -13.11 12.30
C MET A 7 -20.91 -12.68 12.26
N ALA A 8 -20.65 -11.49 12.78
CA ALA A 8 -19.30 -11.03 13.06
C ALA A 8 -18.75 -11.72 14.33
N GLY A 9 -17.87 -12.70 14.14
CA GLY A 9 -17.11 -13.32 15.22
C GLY A 9 -17.92 -14.17 16.21
N ARG A 10 -17.48 -14.19 17.47
CA ARG A 10 -18.03 -15.10 18.51
C ARG A 10 -19.34 -14.61 19.15
N GLY A 11 -19.73 -13.35 18.92
CA GLY A 11 -20.95 -12.67 19.40
C GLY A 11 -21.29 -12.84 20.89
N THR A 12 -22.42 -12.28 21.30
CA THR A 12 -22.91 -12.36 22.69
C THR A 12 -23.38 -13.77 23.02
N ASP A 13 -23.28 -14.14 24.29
CA ASP A 13 -23.81 -15.39 24.81
C ASP A 13 -25.33 -15.42 24.80
N ILE A 14 -25.91 -16.56 24.43
CA ILE A 14 -27.35 -16.79 24.42
C ILE A 14 -27.65 -17.71 25.60
N LYS A 15 -28.08 -17.11 26.71
CA LYS A 15 -28.52 -17.88 27.87
C LYS A 15 -29.87 -18.53 27.59
N LEU A 16 -30.03 -19.77 28.01
CA LEU A 16 -31.32 -20.46 27.93
C LEU A 16 -32.32 -19.81 28.91
N GLY A 17 -33.56 -19.66 28.46
CA GLY A 17 -34.67 -19.27 29.32
C GLY A 17 -35.10 -20.42 30.22
N GLU A 18 -35.91 -20.12 31.23
CA GLU A 18 -36.45 -21.12 32.14
C GLU A 18 -37.25 -22.19 31.39
N GLY A 19 -37.02 -23.47 31.72
CA GLY A 19 -37.68 -24.62 31.08
C GLY A 19 -37.18 -24.99 29.67
N VAL A 20 -36.30 -24.20 29.06
CA VAL A 20 -35.79 -24.46 27.69
C VAL A 20 -34.82 -25.65 27.66
N GLU A 21 -34.11 -25.94 28.75
CA GLU A 21 -33.24 -27.11 28.87
C GLU A 21 -34.03 -28.43 28.66
N ALA A 22 -35.20 -28.53 29.27
CA ALA A 22 -36.08 -29.70 29.13
C ALA A 22 -36.62 -29.88 27.70
N LEU A 23 -36.64 -28.81 26.89
CA LEU A 23 -37.04 -28.82 25.49
C LEU A 23 -35.89 -29.18 24.53
N GLY A 24 -34.69 -29.47 25.05
CA GLY A 24 -33.50 -29.76 24.24
C GLY A 24 -32.64 -28.55 23.90
N GLY A 25 -32.93 -27.40 24.51
CA GLY A 25 -32.07 -26.21 24.46
C GLY A 25 -32.12 -25.41 23.15
N LEU A 26 -31.03 -24.70 22.84
CA LEU A 26 -30.97 -23.84 21.66
C LEU A 26 -30.76 -24.66 20.38
N ALA A 27 -31.69 -24.54 19.44
CA ALA A 27 -31.55 -25.07 18.08
C ALA A 27 -31.04 -23.99 17.13
N VAL A 28 -29.90 -24.25 16.49
CA VAL A 28 -29.27 -23.36 15.51
C VAL A 28 -29.47 -23.94 14.11
N ILE A 29 -30.18 -23.22 13.26
CA ILE A 29 -30.39 -23.59 11.86
C ILE A 29 -29.54 -22.66 10.99
N ILE A 30 -28.66 -23.26 10.19
CA ILE A 30 -27.80 -22.58 9.25
C ILE A 30 -28.31 -22.92 7.86
N HIS A 31 -28.65 -21.90 7.08
CA HIS A 31 -29.36 -22.09 5.81
C HIS A 31 -28.43 -22.37 4.62
N GLU A 32 -27.13 -22.08 4.75
CA GLU A 32 -26.10 -22.33 3.72
C GLU A 32 -24.74 -22.57 4.37
N HIS A 33 -23.82 -23.23 3.65
CA HIS A 33 -22.42 -23.30 4.09
C HIS A 33 -21.65 -22.02 3.75
N MET A 34 -20.85 -21.55 4.70
CA MET A 34 -19.94 -20.43 4.48
C MET A 34 -18.69 -20.88 3.73
N GLU A 35 -18.07 -19.96 2.98
CA GLU A 35 -16.78 -20.22 2.30
C GLU A 35 -15.65 -20.66 3.26
N ASN A 36 -15.71 -20.21 4.52
CA ASN A 36 -14.75 -20.55 5.56
C ASN A 36 -15.41 -21.40 6.66
N SER A 37 -14.92 -22.61 6.86
CA SER A 37 -15.44 -23.58 7.84
C SER A 37 -15.38 -23.08 9.28
N ARG A 38 -14.52 -22.10 9.57
CA ARG A 38 -14.49 -21.43 10.87
C ARG A 38 -15.82 -20.75 11.18
N VAL A 39 -16.48 -20.14 10.20
CA VAL A 39 -17.75 -19.43 10.42
C VAL A 39 -18.86 -20.43 10.71
N ASP A 40 -18.91 -21.55 9.99
CA ASP A 40 -19.84 -22.65 10.29
C ASP A 40 -19.65 -23.18 11.72
N ARG A 41 -18.40 -23.38 12.15
CA ARG A 41 -18.09 -23.80 13.52
C ARG A 41 -18.52 -22.75 14.55
N GLN A 42 -18.39 -21.46 14.24
CA GLN A 42 -18.84 -20.37 15.11
C GLN A 42 -20.37 -20.31 15.23
N LEU A 43 -21.09 -20.58 14.13
CA LEU A 43 -22.55 -20.68 14.11
C LEU A 43 -23.00 -21.88 14.95
N ARG A 44 -22.41 -23.06 14.72
CA ARG A 44 -22.73 -24.28 15.48
C ARG A 44 -22.41 -24.13 16.97
N GLY A 45 -21.33 -23.44 17.32
CA GLY A 45 -20.93 -23.17 18.71
C GLY A 45 -21.79 -22.16 19.47
N ARG A 46 -22.93 -21.74 18.91
CA ARG A 46 -23.95 -20.96 19.63
C ARG A 46 -24.84 -21.83 20.50
N SER A 47 -25.15 -23.04 20.04
CA SER A 47 -25.76 -24.08 20.88
C SER A 47 -24.70 -24.78 21.72
N GLY A 48 -25.09 -25.41 22.83
CA GLY A 48 -24.19 -26.30 23.57
C GLY A 48 -23.16 -25.60 24.46
N ARG A 49 -23.42 -24.37 24.90
CA ARG A 49 -22.46 -23.61 25.71
C ARG A 49 -22.45 -24.13 27.15
N GLN A 50 -21.27 -24.25 27.73
CA GLN A 50 -21.10 -24.73 29.12
C GLN A 50 -21.77 -26.08 29.45
N GLY A 51 -22.06 -26.90 28.44
CA GLY A 51 -22.75 -28.18 28.63
C GLY A 51 -24.27 -28.11 28.46
N ASP A 52 -24.82 -26.93 28.19
CA ASP A 52 -26.25 -26.76 27.88
C ASP A 52 -26.69 -27.71 26.76
N PRO A 53 -27.93 -28.23 26.80
CA PRO A 53 -28.48 -28.94 25.66
C PRO A 53 -28.61 -28.00 24.45
N GLY A 54 -28.48 -28.55 23.26
CA GLY A 54 -28.64 -27.78 22.04
C GLY A 54 -28.35 -28.60 20.80
N SER A 55 -28.82 -28.11 19.66
CA SER A 55 -28.65 -28.77 18.37
C SER A 55 -28.23 -27.75 17.31
N SER A 56 -27.48 -28.22 16.32
CA SER A 56 -27.16 -27.42 15.14
C SER A 56 -27.38 -28.24 13.87
N CYS A 57 -28.03 -27.63 12.88
CA CYS A 57 -28.28 -28.23 11.58
C CYS A 57 -27.87 -27.26 10.49
N ILE A 58 -27.22 -27.77 9.45
CA ILE A 58 -26.88 -27.00 8.24
C ILE A 58 -27.71 -27.58 7.10
N TYR A 59 -28.47 -26.72 6.44
CA TYR A 59 -29.13 -27.00 5.18
C TYR A 59 -28.23 -26.54 4.04
N ILE A 60 -28.30 -27.28 2.93
CA ILE A 60 -27.44 -27.06 1.77
C ILE A 60 -28.28 -27.30 0.54
N SER A 61 -28.17 -26.39 -0.42
CA SER A 61 -28.68 -26.60 -1.77
C SER A 61 -27.51 -26.90 -2.73
N LEU A 62 -27.77 -27.73 -3.74
CA LEU A 62 -26.85 -27.85 -4.87
C LEU A 62 -26.73 -26.55 -5.67
N ASP A 63 -27.72 -25.66 -5.51
CA ASP A 63 -27.73 -24.34 -6.12
C ASP A 63 -26.96 -23.27 -5.34
N ASP A 64 -26.44 -23.60 -4.16
CA ASP A 64 -25.71 -22.65 -3.32
C ASP A 64 -24.42 -22.19 -4.00
N TYR A 65 -24.07 -20.93 -3.75
CA TYR A 65 -22.92 -20.28 -4.36
C TYR A 65 -21.60 -21.03 -4.11
N LEU A 66 -21.37 -21.53 -2.88
CA LEU A 66 -20.19 -22.32 -2.53
C LEU A 66 -20.04 -23.57 -3.42
N VAL A 67 -21.15 -24.30 -3.62
CA VAL A 67 -21.16 -25.52 -4.43
C VAL A 67 -20.97 -25.18 -5.90
N LYS A 68 -21.73 -24.23 -6.44
CA LYS A 68 -21.62 -23.78 -7.83
C LYS A 68 -20.22 -23.30 -8.19
N ARG A 69 -19.57 -22.55 -7.29
CA ARG A 69 -18.27 -21.95 -7.56
C ARG A 69 -17.09 -22.90 -7.37
N TRP A 70 -17.14 -23.79 -6.37
CA TRP A 70 -15.94 -24.51 -5.91
C TRP A 70 -16.03 -26.04 -5.96
N SER A 71 -17.18 -26.62 -6.30
CA SER A 71 -17.32 -28.08 -6.30
C SER A 71 -16.57 -28.80 -7.43
N ASP A 72 -16.29 -28.10 -8.54
CA ASP A 72 -15.86 -28.69 -9.82
C ASP A 72 -16.74 -29.89 -10.24
N SER A 73 -18.02 -29.89 -9.85
CA SER A 73 -18.92 -31.02 -10.04
C SER A 73 -20.10 -30.65 -10.91
N ASN A 74 -20.28 -31.37 -12.02
CA ASN A 74 -21.46 -31.23 -12.89
C ASN A 74 -22.75 -31.79 -12.26
N LEU A 75 -22.72 -32.12 -10.96
CA LEU A 75 -23.89 -32.65 -10.24
C LEU A 75 -24.98 -31.60 -10.09
N ALA A 76 -24.62 -30.33 -9.88
CA ALA A 76 -25.59 -29.23 -9.89
C ALA A 76 -26.25 -29.04 -11.27
N GLU A 77 -25.57 -29.45 -12.35
CA GLU A 77 -26.05 -29.37 -13.73
C GLU A 77 -26.72 -30.66 -14.23
N ASN A 78 -26.78 -31.70 -13.38
CA ASN A 78 -27.37 -32.97 -13.76
C ASN A 78 -28.89 -32.90 -13.69
N ASN A 79 -29.52 -32.61 -14.83
CA ASN A 79 -30.97 -32.51 -14.98
C ASN A 79 -31.74 -33.78 -14.56
N GLN A 80 -31.07 -34.93 -14.53
CA GLN A 80 -31.69 -36.18 -14.07
C GLN A 80 -32.02 -36.15 -12.58
N LEU A 81 -31.33 -35.35 -11.76
CA LEU A 81 -31.62 -35.23 -10.34
C LEU A 81 -32.99 -34.58 -10.07
N TYR A 82 -33.42 -33.64 -10.92
CA TYR A 82 -34.74 -33.01 -10.80
C TYR A 82 -35.89 -33.96 -11.15
N SER A 83 -35.60 -35.06 -11.88
CA SER A 83 -36.60 -36.09 -12.21
C SER A 83 -36.78 -37.16 -11.12
N LEU A 84 -35.93 -37.14 -10.08
CA LEU A 84 -35.96 -38.10 -8.98
C LEU A 84 -36.78 -37.54 -7.80
N ASP A 85 -37.43 -38.45 -7.08
CA ASP A 85 -38.19 -38.10 -5.86
C ASP A 85 -37.25 -37.57 -4.76
N ALA A 86 -37.46 -36.31 -4.36
CA ALA A 86 -36.68 -35.62 -3.35
C ALA A 86 -36.71 -36.34 -1.98
N GLN A 87 -37.81 -37.01 -1.64
CA GLN A 87 -37.93 -37.73 -0.37
C GLN A 87 -37.07 -39.00 -0.35
N ARG A 88 -36.96 -39.69 -1.50
CA ARG A 88 -36.05 -40.85 -1.64
C ARG A 88 -34.59 -40.43 -1.61
N LEU A 89 -34.25 -39.30 -2.22
CA LEU A 89 -32.88 -38.77 -2.23
C LEU A 89 -32.44 -38.35 -0.82
N SER A 90 -33.30 -37.66 -0.06
CA SER A 90 -32.97 -37.22 1.31
C SER A 90 -32.82 -38.37 2.30
N GLN A 91 -33.50 -39.50 2.07
CA GLN A 91 -33.36 -40.72 2.87
C GLN A 91 -32.12 -41.57 2.47
N SER A 92 -31.54 -41.32 1.30
CA SER A 92 -30.39 -42.09 0.81
C SER A 92 -29.10 -41.66 1.51
N SER A 93 -28.59 -42.53 2.38
CA SER A 93 -27.30 -42.34 3.06
C SER A 93 -26.13 -42.18 2.07
N LEU A 94 -26.15 -42.91 0.95
CA LEU A 94 -25.13 -42.82 -0.10
C LEU A 94 -25.15 -41.44 -0.77
N PHE A 95 -26.34 -40.94 -1.10
CA PHE A 95 -26.50 -39.62 -1.71
C PHE A 95 -26.04 -38.52 -0.74
N ASN A 96 -26.54 -38.55 0.50
CA ASN A 96 -26.15 -37.59 1.54
C ASN A 96 -24.64 -37.58 1.80
N ARG A 97 -24.00 -38.76 1.84
CA ARG A 97 -22.54 -38.88 1.98
C ARG A 97 -21.82 -38.24 0.79
N LYS A 98 -22.30 -38.46 -0.44
CA LYS A 98 -21.72 -37.87 -1.65
C LYS A 98 -21.85 -36.35 -1.66
N ILE A 99 -23.03 -35.80 -1.33
CA ILE A 99 -23.24 -34.34 -1.24
C ILE A 99 -22.34 -33.73 -0.16
N LYS A 100 -22.27 -34.35 1.01
CA LYS A 100 -21.38 -33.90 2.09
C LYS A 100 -19.92 -33.86 1.65
N GLN A 101 -19.44 -34.86 0.89
CA GLN A 101 -18.07 -34.86 0.36
C GLN A 101 -17.82 -33.72 -0.62
N ILE A 102 -18.79 -33.44 -1.51
CA ILE A 102 -18.71 -32.34 -2.48
C ILE A 102 -18.61 -31.00 -1.77
N VAL A 103 -19.47 -30.76 -0.79
CA VAL A 103 -19.49 -29.50 -0.03
C VAL A 103 -18.20 -29.31 0.77
N VAL A 104 -17.72 -30.37 1.45
CA VAL A 104 -16.44 -30.30 2.18
C VAL A 104 -15.27 -30.02 1.24
N LYS A 105 -15.27 -30.62 0.03
CA LYS A 105 -14.27 -30.33 -1.00
C LYS A 105 -14.36 -28.87 -1.46
N ALA A 106 -15.57 -28.38 -1.77
CA ALA A 106 -15.82 -27.01 -2.20
C ALA A 106 -15.33 -26.00 -1.15
N GLN A 107 -15.66 -26.21 0.12
CA GLN A 107 -15.22 -25.38 1.23
C GLN A 107 -13.70 -25.41 1.39
N ARG A 108 -13.07 -26.59 1.30
CA ARG A 108 -11.60 -26.72 1.34
C ARG A 108 -10.93 -25.94 0.21
N ILE A 109 -11.43 -26.05 -1.02
CA ILE A 109 -10.87 -25.30 -2.16
C ILE A 109 -11.03 -23.79 -1.94
N SER A 110 -12.21 -23.35 -1.50
CA SER A 110 -12.46 -21.95 -1.16
C SER A 110 -11.48 -21.43 -0.10
N GLU A 111 -11.23 -22.20 0.96
CA GLU A 111 -10.25 -21.86 1.99
C GLU A 111 -8.82 -21.80 1.44
N GLU A 112 -8.40 -22.79 0.64
CA GLU A 112 -7.08 -22.83 0.01
C GLU A 112 -6.87 -21.61 -0.90
N GLN A 113 -7.88 -21.21 -1.68
CA GLN A 113 -7.85 -20.00 -2.49
C GLN A 113 -7.77 -18.73 -1.63
N GLY A 114 -8.53 -18.68 -0.54
CA GLY A 114 -8.46 -17.59 0.43
C GLY A 114 -7.10 -17.49 1.15
N VAL A 115 -6.41 -18.61 1.38
CA VAL A 115 -5.03 -18.64 1.90
C VAL A 115 -4.07 -18.07 0.86
N LYS A 116 -4.10 -18.58 -0.38
CA LYS A 116 -3.24 -18.10 -1.47
C LYS A 116 -3.40 -16.60 -1.73
N ALA A 117 -4.65 -16.11 -1.74
CA ALA A 117 -4.93 -14.68 -1.91
C ALA A 117 -4.32 -13.83 -0.79
N ARG A 118 -4.38 -14.30 0.47
CA ARG A 118 -3.77 -13.62 1.62
C ARG A 118 -2.25 -13.67 1.58
N GLU A 119 -1.66 -14.80 1.21
CA GLU A 119 -0.21 -14.93 1.01
C GLU A 119 0.27 -13.93 -0.05
N MET A 120 -0.40 -13.89 -1.19
CA MET A 120 -0.09 -12.93 -2.26
C MET A 120 -0.24 -11.48 -1.80
N ALA A 121 -1.32 -11.15 -1.08
CA ALA A 121 -1.50 -9.82 -0.51
C ALA A 121 -0.37 -9.44 0.46
N ASN A 122 0.09 -10.40 1.27
CA ASN A 122 1.21 -10.23 2.19
C ASN A 122 2.53 -10.01 1.45
N GLU A 123 2.80 -10.76 0.38
CA GLU A 123 4.00 -10.55 -0.44
C GLU A 123 4.04 -9.13 -1.04
N PHE A 124 2.92 -8.63 -1.57
CA PHE A 124 2.85 -7.25 -2.07
C PHE A 124 3.13 -6.21 -0.98
N GLU A 125 2.61 -6.46 0.23
CA GLU A 125 2.77 -5.56 1.38
C GLU A 125 4.22 -5.50 1.89
N LYS A 126 4.98 -6.59 1.82
CA LYS A 126 6.39 -6.60 2.25
C LYS A 126 7.22 -5.51 1.58
N SER A 127 7.06 -5.34 0.27
CA SER A 127 7.78 -4.31 -0.49
C SER A 127 7.42 -2.90 -0.01
N ILE A 128 6.13 -2.64 0.20
CA ILE A 128 5.64 -1.34 0.67
C ILE A 128 6.16 -1.08 2.08
N SER A 129 6.12 -2.07 2.97
CA SER A 129 6.58 -1.93 4.35
C SER A 129 8.08 -1.61 4.41
N ILE A 130 8.92 -2.34 3.69
CA ILE A 130 10.38 -2.09 3.68
C ILE A 130 10.67 -0.67 3.18
N GLN A 131 10.03 -0.25 2.09
CA GLN A 131 10.21 1.11 1.57
C GLN A 131 9.74 2.17 2.55
N ARG A 132 8.58 1.95 3.21
CA ARG A 132 8.05 2.84 4.24
C ARG A 132 9.02 3.00 5.40
N ASP A 133 9.60 1.90 5.88
CA ASP A 133 10.51 1.92 7.02
C ASP A 133 11.77 2.73 6.68
N LEU A 134 12.35 2.53 5.48
CA LEU A 134 13.49 3.33 4.99
C LEU A 134 13.15 4.82 4.83
N VAL A 135 11.99 5.13 4.27
CA VAL A 135 11.53 6.52 4.09
C VAL A 135 11.32 7.19 5.45
N TYR A 136 10.73 6.48 6.41
CA TYR A 136 10.44 7.03 7.74
C TYR A 136 11.72 7.20 8.56
N GLU A 137 12.72 6.33 8.37
CA GLU A 137 14.04 6.51 8.94
C GLU A 137 14.69 7.81 8.43
N GLU A 138 14.71 8.04 7.11
CA GLU A 138 15.23 9.30 6.56
C GLU A 138 14.41 10.51 7.00
N ARG A 139 13.08 10.37 7.10
CA ARG A 139 12.18 11.41 7.59
C ARG A 139 12.53 11.81 9.03
N ASN A 140 12.82 10.84 9.90
CA ASN A 140 13.24 11.09 11.28
C ASN A 140 14.62 11.76 11.33
N ARG A 141 15.59 11.32 10.50
CA ARG A 141 16.90 11.99 10.39
C ARG A 141 16.79 13.45 9.94
N VAL A 142 15.77 13.81 9.17
CA VAL A 142 15.48 15.20 8.80
C VAL A 142 14.84 15.97 9.95
N LEU A 143 14.02 15.34 10.79
CA LEU A 143 13.44 15.98 11.98
C LEU A 143 14.49 16.24 13.07
N GLU A 144 15.51 15.40 13.18
CA GLU A 144 16.62 15.50 14.12
C GLU A 144 17.71 16.51 13.71
N ILE A 145 17.45 17.33 12.69
CA ILE A 145 18.41 18.37 12.26
C ILE A 145 18.35 19.54 13.24
N ASP A 146 19.31 19.58 14.16
CA ASP A 146 19.40 20.64 15.17
C ASP A 146 20.30 21.82 14.75
N ASP A 147 21.24 21.60 13.81
CA ASP A 147 22.16 22.61 13.30
C ASP A 147 22.27 22.55 11.78
N ALA A 148 21.29 23.13 11.10
CA ALA A 148 21.28 23.22 9.64
C ALA A 148 22.27 24.29 9.13
N GLU A 149 22.69 25.25 9.96
CA GLU A 149 23.59 26.32 9.54
C GLU A 149 25.00 25.80 9.23
N ASN A 150 25.48 24.84 10.03
CA ASN A 150 26.79 24.22 9.85
C ASN A 150 26.73 22.92 9.03
N ARG A 151 25.53 22.46 8.67
CA ARG A 151 25.37 21.24 7.88
C ARG A 151 25.73 21.48 6.42
N ASP A 152 26.60 20.63 5.89
CA ASP A 152 27.02 20.69 4.50
C ASP A 152 26.02 19.98 3.58
N PHE A 153 25.29 20.77 2.76
CA PHE A 153 24.39 20.25 1.73
C PHE A 153 25.07 20.11 0.35
N LYS A 154 26.35 20.43 0.22
CA LYS A 154 27.09 20.35 -1.05
C LYS A 154 27.18 18.92 -1.57
N VAL A 155 27.33 17.93 -0.69
CA VAL A 155 27.38 16.51 -1.08
C VAL A 155 26.07 16.10 -1.76
N LEU A 156 24.93 16.49 -1.18
CA LEU A 156 23.61 16.27 -1.75
C LEU A 156 23.45 16.99 -3.11
N ALA A 157 23.84 18.26 -3.17
CA ALA A 157 23.75 19.05 -4.40
C ALA A 157 24.66 18.49 -5.51
N LYS A 158 25.89 18.08 -5.16
CA LYS A 158 26.85 17.47 -6.08
C LYS A 158 26.29 16.21 -6.71
N ASP A 159 25.74 15.31 -5.90
CA ASP A 159 25.11 14.07 -6.39
C ASP A 159 23.96 14.39 -7.38
N VAL A 160 23.10 15.34 -7.05
CA VAL A 160 22.00 15.79 -7.93
C VAL A 160 22.52 16.39 -9.25
N PHE A 161 23.60 17.18 -9.21
CA PHE A 161 24.17 17.80 -10.41
C PHE A 161 24.94 16.80 -11.27
N GLU A 162 25.64 15.85 -10.67
CA GLU A 162 26.27 14.73 -11.39
C GLU A 162 25.21 13.87 -12.08
N MET A 163 24.09 13.59 -11.42
CA MET A 163 22.96 12.90 -12.04
C MET A 163 22.41 13.67 -13.25
N PHE A 164 22.15 14.98 -13.10
CA PHE A 164 21.67 15.83 -14.20
C PHE A 164 22.64 15.78 -15.41
N VAL A 165 23.92 15.98 -15.15
CA VAL A 165 24.97 15.99 -16.19
C VAL A 165 25.15 14.62 -16.87
N ASN A 166 24.84 13.52 -16.17
CA ASN A 166 24.91 12.16 -16.71
C ASN A 166 23.63 11.74 -17.46
N GLU A 167 22.47 12.24 -17.07
CA GLU A 167 21.20 12.03 -17.77
C GLU A 167 21.17 12.77 -19.13
N GLU A 168 21.88 13.89 -19.24
CA GLU A 168 21.93 14.70 -20.46
C GLU A 168 22.92 14.15 -21.51
N LYS A 169 22.44 14.00 -22.76
CA LYS A 169 23.26 13.54 -23.90
C LYS A 169 24.22 14.62 -24.40
N VAL A 170 23.77 15.88 -24.40
CA VAL A 170 24.55 17.04 -24.85
C VAL A 170 24.28 18.21 -23.92
N LEU A 171 25.33 18.66 -23.22
CA LEU A 171 25.26 19.84 -22.37
C LEU A 171 25.43 21.10 -23.23
N THR A 172 24.36 21.88 -23.34
CA THR A 172 24.37 23.19 -24.00
C THR A 172 24.23 24.30 -22.97
N LYS A 173 24.71 25.51 -23.31
CA LYS A 173 24.53 26.72 -22.48
C LYS A 173 23.06 26.90 -22.09
N SER A 174 22.16 26.82 -23.06
CA SER A 174 20.72 26.99 -22.85
C SER A 174 20.16 25.98 -21.85
N ARG A 175 20.58 24.71 -21.94
CA ARG A 175 20.09 23.66 -21.05
C ARG A 175 20.53 23.85 -19.60
N VAL A 176 21.78 24.25 -19.39
CA VAL A 176 22.30 24.54 -18.04
C VAL A 176 21.62 25.77 -17.45
N VAL A 177 21.40 26.82 -18.26
CA VAL A 177 20.68 28.03 -17.83
C VAL A 177 19.23 27.70 -17.46
N GLU A 178 18.54 26.92 -18.30
CA GLU A 178 17.18 26.45 -18.02
C GLU A 178 17.12 25.67 -16.69
N TYR A 179 18.07 24.76 -16.47
CA TYR A 179 18.16 23.99 -15.24
C TYR A 179 18.32 24.89 -14.00
N ILE A 180 19.16 25.93 -14.09
CA ILE A 180 19.34 26.92 -13.01
C ILE A 180 18.03 27.64 -12.71
N TYR A 181 17.32 28.12 -13.73
CA TYR A 181 16.04 28.80 -13.53
C TYR A 181 14.96 27.89 -12.94
N GLN A 182 14.92 26.63 -13.36
CA GLN A 182 13.92 25.67 -12.90
C GLN A 182 14.19 25.12 -11.50
N ASN A 183 15.45 25.05 -11.07
CA ASN A 183 15.82 24.33 -9.84
C ASN A 183 16.60 25.15 -8.81
N LEU A 184 17.31 26.22 -9.21
CA LEU A 184 18.23 26.93 -8.32
C LEU A 184 17.80 28.37 -8.05
N SER A 185 17.57 29.19 -9.07
CA SER A 185 17.33 30.62 -8.85
C SER A 185 16.50 31.27 -9.93
N PHE A 186 15.48 32.04 -9.53
CA PHE A 186 14.65 32.84 -10.44
C PHE A 186 15.35 34.13 -10.91
N GLN A 187 16.43 34.55 -10.25
CA GLN A 187 17.10 35.84 -10.48
C GLN A 187 18.47 35.70 -11.17
N PHE A 188 18.67 34.62 -11.92
CA PHE A 188 19.95 34.32 -12.55
C PHE A 188 20.30 35.28 -13.71
N ASN A 189 20.92 36.42 -13.40
CA ASN A 189 21.29 37.45 -14.40
C ASN A 189 22.73 37.34 -14.93
N LYS A 190 23.42 36.20 -14.77
CA LYS A 190 24.84 36.08 -15.13
C LYS A 190 25.09 35.41 -16.47
N ASP A 191 26.11 35.91 -17.16
CA ASP A 191 26.64 35.30 -18.38
C ASP A 191 27.42 34.02 -18.07
N VAL A 192 26.98 32.90 -18.66
CA VAL A 192 27.63 31.58 -18.54
C VAL A 192 28.80 31.42 -19.53
N VAL A 193 29.40 32.53 -19.95
CA VAL A 193 30.34 32.60 -21.08
C VAL A 193 31.67 31.88 -20.77
N CYS A 194 32.04 31.78 -19.50
CA CYS A 194 33.30 31.19 -19.04
C CYS A 194 33.24 29.69 -18.70
N VAL A 195 32.11 29.01 -18.86
CA VAL A 195 31.98 27.58 -18.51
C VAL A 195 32.24 26.71 -19.73
N ASN A 196 33.14 25.72 -19.60
CA ASN A 196 33.32 24.70 -20.61
C ASN A 196 32.21 23.64 -20.53
N PHE A 197 31.16 23.80 -21.33
CA PHE A 197 30.02 22.87 -21.36
C PHE A 197 30.35 21.47 -21.90
N LYS A 198 31.51 21.27 -22.52
CA LYS A 198 31.97 19.93 -22.92
C LYS A 198 32.54 19.14 -21.74
N ASP A 199 32.98 19.84 -20.69
CA ASP A 199 33.48 19.22 -19.47
C ASP A 199 32.37 19.14 -18.42
N LYS A 200 31.95 17.90 -18.16
CA LYS A 200 30.95 17.56 -17.17
C LYS A 200 31.32 18.06 -15.76
N GLN A 201 32.60 17.95 -15.38
CA GLN A 201 33.05 18.37 -14.05
C GLN A 201 33.04 19.89 -13.90
N ALA A 202 33.40 20.63 -14.95
CA ALA A 202 33.31 22.08 -14.98
C ALA A 202 31.85 22.56 -14.78
N VAL A 203 30.88 21.89 -15.42
CA VAL A 203 29.45 22.20 -15.25
C VAL A 203 28.97 21.90 -13.82
N VAL A 204 29.34 20.75 -13.25
CA VAL A 204 28.98 20.41 -11.86
C VAL A 204 29.55 21.44 -10.88
N THR A 205 30.81 21.83 -11.06
CA THR A 205 31.48 22.83 -10.21
C THR A 205 30.77 24.18 -10.30
N PHE A 206 30.41 24.60 -11.51
CA PHE A 206 29.66 25.83 -11.73
C PHE A 206 28.28 25.79 -11.07
N LEU A 207 27.55 24.68 -11.15
CA LEU A 207 26.25 24.52 -10.49
C LEU A 207 26.37 24.53 -8.96
N LEU A 208 27.42 23.92 -8.41
CA LEU A 208 27.73 23.99 -6.97
C LEU A 208 27.96 25.43 -6.51
N GLU A 209 28.70 26.23 -7.29
CA GLU A 209 28.86 27.64 -6.94
C GLU A 209 27.54 28.43 -6.96
N GLN A 210 26.64 28.14 -7.91
CA GLN A 210 25.33 28.79 -7.94
C GLN A 210 24.47 28.35 -6.76
N PHE A 211 24.49 27.07 -6.43
CA PHE A 211 23.82 26.51 -5.26
C PHE A 211 24.28 27.18 -3.97
N GLU A 212 25.60 27.29 -3.75
CA GLU A 212 26.16 27.94 -2.55
C GLU A 212 25.76 29.42 -2.46
N LYS A 213 25.79 30.14 -3.59
CA LYS A 213 25.34 31.54 -3.65
C LYS A 213 23.87 31.67 -3.26
N GLN A 214 23.01 30.75 -3.75
CA GLN A 214 21.58 30.76 -3.43
C GLN A 214 21.32 30.40 -1.96
N ILE A 215 21.98 29.37 -1.41
CA ILE A 215 21.85 29.00 0.01
C ILE A 215 22.30 30.16 0.91
N ALA A 216 23.40 30.81 0.59
CA ALA A 216 23.89 31.96 1.34
C ALA A 216 22.91 33.14 1.30
N LEU A 217 22.25 33.38 0.15
CA LEU A 217 21.20 34.38 0.02
C LEU A 217 19.98 34.01 0.89
N ASN A 218 19.51 32.76 0.79
CA ASN A 218 18.37 32.27 1.55
C ASN A 218 18.64 32.40 3.06
N ARG A 219 19.85 32.06 3.53
CA ARG A 219 20.28 32.25 4.92
C ARG A 219 20.25 33.72 5.33
N LYS A 220 20.79 34.64 4.52
CA LYS A 220 20.78 36.09 4.81
C LYS A 220 19.37 36.67 4.92
N ASN A 221 18.43 36.13 4.15
CA ASN A 221 17.04 36.55 4.19
C ASN A 221 16.30 36.05 5.45
N MET A 222 16.92 35.16 6.24
CA MET A 222 16.34 34.65 7.49
C MET A 222 16.82 35.46 8.68
N GLN A 223 15.88 35.77 9.57
CA GLN A 223 16.14 36.60 10.75
C GLN A 223 16.92 35.86 11.86
N SER A 224 16.92 34.52 11.86
CA SER A 224 17.52 33.69 12.91
C SER A 224 17.89 32.30 12.41
N ALA A 225 18.95 31.73 12.99
CA ALA A 225 19.37 30.34 12.81
C ALA A 225 18.22 29.35 13.14
N TYR A 226 17.39 29.67 14.13
CA TYR A 226 16.22 28.87 14.50
C TYR A 226 15.22 28.73 13.33
N TYR A 227 14.91 29.84 12.65
CA TYR A 227 13.99 29.81 11.51
C TYR A 227 14.61 29.12 10.30
N TYR A 228 15.94 29.21 10.12
CA TYR A 228 16.65 28.47 9.07
C TYR A 228 16.59 26.96 9.29
N ASN A 229 16.76 26.48 10.53
CA ASN A 229 16.59 25.07 10.86
C ASN A 229 15.19 24.57 10.49
N ILE A 230 14.14 25.25 10.98
CA ILE A 230 12.75 24.89 10.67
C ILE A 230 12.49 24.88 9.17
N PHE A 231 13.05 25.85 8.45
CA PHE A 231 12.93 25.92 7.00
C PHE A 231 13.51 24.68 6.33
N VAL A 232 14.76 24.33 6.63
CA VAL A 232 15.42 23.17 6.04
C VAL A 232 14.64 21.89 6.33
N GLN A 233 14.23 21.69 7.58
CA GLN A 233 13.42 20.54 7.98
C GLN A 233 12.13 20.46 7.15
N LYS A 234 11.33 21.54 7.10
CA LYS A 234 10.06 21.57 6.36
C LYS A 234 10.24 21.34 4.86
N VAL A 235 11.28 21.92 4.27
CA VAL A 235 11.61 21.80 2.85
C VAL A 235 11.97 20.36 2.48
N PHE A 236 12.80 19.70 3.29
CA PHE A 236 13.20 18.32 3.05
C PHE A 236 12.06 17.34 3.33
N LEU A 237 11.30 17.56 4.40
CA LEU A 237 10.10 16.78 4.69
C LEU A 237 9.08 16.88 3.56
N LYS A 238 8.85 18.09 3.02
CA LYS A 238 7.94 18.28 1.88
C LYS A 238 8.39 17.48 0.65
N ALA A 239 9.70 17.43 0.39
CA ALA A 239 10.25 16.65 -0.71
C ALA A 239 10.03 15.14 -0.50
N ILE A 240 10.34 14.62 0.70
CA ILE A 240 10.15 13.21 1.07
C ILE A 240 8.66 12.85 0.98
N ASP A 241 7.79 13.58 1.68
CA ASP A 241 6.37 13.26 1.81
C ASP A 241 5.66 13.28 0.45
N SER A 242 6.00 14.24 -0.43
CA SER A 242 5.38 14.33 -1.76
C SER A 242 5.82 13.17 -2.67
N CYS A 243 7.11 12.80 -2.66
CA CYS A 243 7.60 11.67 -3.44
C CYS A 243 7.10 10.32 -2.89
N TRP A 244 6.99 10.18 -1.58
CA TRP A 244 6.45 8.98 -0.95
C TRP A 244 4.97 8.78 -1.29
N LEU A 245 4.17 9.85 -1.28
CA LEU A 245 2.76 9.79 -1.71
C LEU A 245 2.65 9.30 -3.16
N GLU A 246 3.42 9.91 -4.08
CA GLU A 246 3.46 9.49 -5.49
C GLU A 246 3.88 8.01 -5.64
N GLN A 247 4.85 7.55 -4.83
CA GLN A 247 5.31 6.16 -4.83
C GLN A 247 4.24 5.19 -4.31
N VAL A 248 3.54 5.53 -3.24
CA VAL A 248 2.46 4.69 -2.69
C VAL A 248 1.35 4.53 -3.74
N ASP A 249 0.95 5.62 -4.39
CA ASP A 249 -0.04 5.58 -5.46
C ASP A 249 0.44 4.71 -6.63
N TYR A 250 1.71 4.85 -7.03
CA TYR A 250 2.31 4.02 -8.06
C TYR A 250 2.30 2.53 -7.71
N LEU A 251 2.68 2.15 -6.49
CA LEU A 251 2.69 0.75 -6.04
C LEU A 251 1.28 0.15 -5.98
N GLN A 252 0.26 0.95 -5.60
CA GLN A 252 -1.14 0.52 -5.65
C GLN A 252 -1.60 0.23 -7.08
N GLN A 253 -1.27 1.10 -8.04
CA GLN A 253 -1.56 0.88 -9.46
C GLN A 253 -0.79 -0.33 -10.02
N LEU A 254 0.48 -0.48 -9.65
CA LEU A 254 1.32 -1.61 -10.05
C LEU A 254 0.70 -2.94 -9.56
N LYS A 255 0.27 -3.01 -8.30
CA LYS A 255 -0.40 -4.17 -7.72
C LYS A 255 -1.67 -4.56 -8.51
N ALA A 256 -2.49 -3.59 -8.91
CA ALA A 256 -3.68 -3.84 -9.71
C ALA A 256 -3.36 -4.41 -11.11
N ASN A 257 -2.32 -3.88 -11.76
CA ASN A 257 -1.89 -4.30 -13.11
C ASN A 257 -1.24 -5.70 -13.13
N VAL A 258 -0.46 -6.03 -12.10
CA VAL A 258 0.25 -7.32 -12.00
C VAL A 258 -0.76 -8.48 -11.91
N ASN A 259 -1.88 -8.29 -11.22
CA ASN A 259 -2.95 -9.29 -11.13
C ASN A 259 -3.57 -9.61 -12.51
N GLN A 260 -3.66 -8.64 -13.41
CA GLN A 260 -4.22 -8.85 -14.76
C GLN A 260 -3.26 -9.62 -15.69
N ARG A 261 -1.95 -9.61 -15.40
CA ARG A 261 -0.91 -10.24 -16.23
C ARG A 261 -0.56 -11.68 -15.83
N GLN A 262 -1.15 -12.20 -14.75
CA GLN A 262 -0.93 -13.59 -14.28
C GLN A 262 -1.30 -14.66 -15.31
N ASN A 263 -2.07 -14.32 -16.35
CA ASN A 263 -2.38 -15.23 -17.46
C ASN A 263 -1.16 -15.59 -18.35
N GLY A 264 -0.02 -14.90 -18.18
CA GLY A 264 1.17 -15.02 -19.04
C GLY A 264 2.29 -15.95 -18.57
N GLN A 265 2.06 -16.85 -17.61
CA GLN A 265 3.04 -17.84 -17.11
C GLN A 265 4.36 -17.26 -16.50
N ARG A 266 4.41 -15.95 -16.18
CA ARG A 266 5.53 -15.33 -15.44
C ARG A 266 5.19 -15.18 -13.96
N ASN A 267 6.21 -15.25 -13.10
CA ASN A 267 6.03 -15.04 -11.67
C ASN A 267 5.71 -13.56 -11.38
N ALA A 268 4.42 -13.27 -11.28
CA ALA A 268 3.86 -11.94 -11.06
C ALA A 268 4.43 -11.24 -9.80
N ILE A 269 4.69 -11.99 -8.73
CA ILE A 269 5.25 -11.45 -7.48
C ILE A 269 6.69 -11.00 -7.71
N PHE A 270 7.48 -11.81 -8.41
CA PHE A 270 8.86 -11.45 -8.75
C PHE A 270 8.92 -10.19 -9.64
N GLU A 271 8.09 -10.12 -10.68
CA GLU A 271 8.02 -8.93 -11.53
C GLU A 271 7.60 -7.68 -10.74
N TYR A 272 6.62 -7.82 -9.83
CA TYR A 272 6.23 -6.74 -8.94
C TYR A 272 7.41 -6.23 -8.09
N HIS A 273 8.12 -7.12 -7.40
CA HIS A 273 9.24 -6.72 -6.55
C HIS A 273 10.36 -6.04 -7.32
N ARG A 274 10.67 -6.52 -8.53
CA ARG A 274 11.67 -5.88 -9.39
C ARG A 274 11.26 -4.44 -9.74
N VAL A 275 10.04 -4.26 -10.25
CA VAL A 275 9.54 -2.93 -10.64
C VAL A 275 9.35 -2.01 -9.43
N ALA A 276 8.95 -2.56 -8.28
CA ALA A 276 8.85 -1.82 -7.03
C ALA A 276 10.22 -1.33 -6.53
N LEU A 277 11.29 -2.11 -6.74
CA LEU A 277 12.66 -1.68 -6.43
C LEU A 277 13.12 -0.59 -7.40
N ASP A 278 12.94 -0.79 -8.71
CA ASP A 278 13.32 0.19 -9.73
C ASP A 278 12.64 1.56 -9.47
N SER A 279 11.34 1.53 -9.15
CA SER A 279 10.58 2.75 -8.80
C SER A 279 11.03 3.38 -7.49
N PHE A 280 11.43 2.59 -6.49
CA PHE A 280 11.99 3.12 -5.24
C PHE A 280 13.32 3.84 -5.45
N GLU A 281 14.19 3.33 -6.32
CA GLU A 281 15.44 4.01 -6.68
C GLU A 281 15.17 5.33 -7.42
N VAL A 282 14.17 5.34 -8.32
CA VAL A 282 13.71 6.56 -8.99
C VAL A 282 13.14 7.56 -7.98
N MET A 283 12.31 7.09 -7.04
CA MET A 283 11.75 7.93 -5.98
C MET A 283 12.87 8.55 -5.13
N THR A 284 13.86 7.77 -4.70
CA THR A 284 15.00 8.26 -3.91
C THR A 284 15.78 9.33 -4.65
N ARG A 285 16.01 9.13 -5.95
CA ARG A 285 16.61 10.14 -6.84
C ARG A 285 15.75 11.41 -6.94
N ASN A 286 14.43 11.27 -7.03
CA ASN A 286 13.51 12.40 -7.08
C ASN A 286 13.44 13.16 -5.76
N ILE A 287 13.52 12.47 -4.61
CA ILE A 287 13.61 13.11 -3.29
C ILE A 287 14.81 14.05 -3.26
N LYS A 288 16.00 13.57 -3.65
CA LYS A 288 17.21 14.41 -3.68
C LYS A 288 17.05 15.63 -4.59
N LYS A 289 16.53 15.43 -5.82
CA LYS A 289 16.26 16.51 -6.77
C LYS A 289 15.30 17.55 -6.17
N ARG A 290 14.20 17.11 -5.54
CA ARG A 290 13.21 17.99 -4.89
C ARG A 290 13.77 18.68 -3.65
N MET A 291 14.63 18.03 -2.86
CA MET A 291 15.30 18.66 -1.73
C MET A 291 16.15 19.85 -2.19
N VAL A 292 16.99 19.66 -3.21
CA VAL A 292 17.83 20.71 -3.79
C VAL A 292 16.98 21.83 -4.39
N LYS A 293 15.92 21.49 -5.15
CA LYS A 293 15.00 22.50 -5.69
C LYS A 293 14.33 23.31 -4.58
N ASN A 294 13.71 22.63 -3.63
CA ASN A 294 12.95 23.27 -2.57
C ASN A 294 13.84 24.16 -1.70
N ILE A 295 15.06 23.72 -1.34
CA ILE A 295 15.93 24.54 -0.45
C ILE A 295 16.42 25.81 -1.16
N CYS A 296 16.52 25.77 -2.49
CA CYS A 296 16.92 26.90 -3.30
C CYS A 296 15.78 27.87 -3.57
N GLN A 297 14.61 27.36 -3.96
CA GLN A 297 13.52 28.17 -4.52
C GLN A 297 12.35 28.44 -3.58
N SER A 298 12.26 27.74 -2.44
CA SER A 298 11.17 28.02 -1.48
C SER A 298 11.36 29.40 -0.84
N MET A 299 10.26 30.14 -0.69
CA MET A 299 10.26 31.46 -0.08
C MET A 299 9.64 31.42 1.30
N ILE A 300 10.23 32.13 2.26
CA ILE A 300 9.63 32.32 3.58
C ILE A 300 8.99 33.68 3.64
N THR A 301 7.73 33.70 4.07
CA THR A 301 7.00 34.89 4.49
C THR A 301 6.59 34.74 5.95
N PHE A 302 6.46 35.83 6.68
CA PHE A 302 5.95 35.81 8.04
C PHE A 302 4.50 36.29 8.03
N ASP A 303 3.62 35.57 8.73
CA ASP A 303 2.24 36.01 8.90
C ASP A 303 2.14 37.18 9.89
N LYS A 304 0.91 37.65 10.13
CA LYS A 304 0.64 38.76 11.05
C LYS A 304 0.97 38.45 12.52
N GLU A 305 1.11 37.17 12.86
CA GLU A 305 1.46 36.67 14.20
C GLU A 305 2.97 36.39 14.34
N GLY A 306 3.75 36.60 13.27
CA GLY A 306 5.19 36.38 13.24
C GLY A 306 5.59 34.93 12.98
N MET A 307 4.65 34.07 12.58
CA MET A 307 4.94 32.67 12.28
C MET A 307 5.46 32.49 10.85
N PRO A 308 6.49 31.65 10.62
CA PRO A 308 7.06 31.44 9.30
C PRO A 308 6.15 30.54 8.44
N VAL A 309 5.67 31.11 7.33
CA VAL A 309 4.95 30.43 6.24
C VAL A 309 5.91 30.19 5.08
N ILE A 310 6.06 28.94 4.67
CA ILE A 310 6.95 28.53 3.58
C ILE A 310 6.12 28.27 2.33
N HIS A 311 6.45 28.95 1.24
CA HIS A 311 5.88 28.73 -0.07
C HIS A 311 6.81 27.83 -0.88
N PHE A 312 6.31 26.67 -1.29
CA PHE A 312 7.06 25.70 -2.08
C PHE A 312 6.88 25.95 -3.59
N PRO A 313 7.92 25.71 -4.41
CA PRO A 313 7.93 25.93 -5.86
C PRO A 313 7.34 24.76 -6.70
#